data_AF-A0A5C3NN40-F1
#
_entry.id   AF-A0A5C3NN40-F1
#
_cell.length_a   1.000
_cell.length_b   1.000
_cell.length_c   1.000
_cell.angle_alpha   90.00
_cell.angle_beta   90.00
_cell.angle_gamma   90.00
#
_symmetry.space_group_name_H-M   'P 1'
#
loop_
_entity.id
_entity.type
_entity.pdbx_description
1 polymer ?
#
loop_
_entity_poly.entity_id
_entity_poly.type
_entity_poly.pdbx_seq_one_letter_code
_entity_poly.pdbx_strand_id
1 'polypeptide(L)'
;MRANASATQDEAYELGRQWAKVYEPESPTRKLIDEIMDTYYLVNVVHNDFKKPEAIFEPFFKAGAEYAAKRGGPTANGTATNGHAH
;
A
#
# COMPACT_ATOMS: atom_id res chain seq x y z
N MET A 1 3.17 24.54 -16.85
CA MET A 1 2.46 24.61 -15.56
C MET A 1 1.85 23.24 -15.30
N ARG A 2 2.42 22.42 -14.41
CA ARG A 2 1.83 21.13 -13.99
C ARG A 2 1.25 21.33 -12.60
N ALA A 3 -0.01 21.74 -12.52
CA ALA A 3 -0.77 21.82 -11.29
C ALA A 3 -1.85 20.74 -11.36
N ASN A 4 -1.70 19.65 -10.59
CA ASN A 4 -2.79 18.77 -10.17
C ASN A 4 -2.40 17.74 -9.08
N ALA A 5 -1.11 17.49 -8.86
CA ALA A 5 -0.69 16.46 -7.91
C ALA A 5 -0.88 16.87 -6.44
N SER A 6 -0.59 18.12 -6.07
CA SER A 6 -0.63 18.54 -4.67
C SER A 6 -2.04 18.54 -4.08
N ALA A 7 -3.03 19.09 -4.80
CA ALA A 7 -4.40 19.17 -4.29
C ALA A 7 -5.04 17.78 -4.11
N THR A 8 -4.88 16.90 -5.08
CA THR A 8 -5.41 15.52 -5.00
C THR A 8 -4.66 14.67 -3.97
N GLN A 9 -3.38 14.93 -3.77
CA GLN A 9 -2.58 14.31 -2.72
C GLN A 9 -3.03 14.78 -1.33
N ASP A 10 -3.19 16.08 -1.12
CA ASP A 10 -3.62 16.67 0.15
C ASP A 10 -5.02 16.16 0.54
N GLU A 11 -5.93 16.07 -0.43
CA GLU A 11 -7.27 15.49 -0.26
C GLU A 11 -7.20 14.02 0.17
N ALA A 12 -6.34 13.20 -0.47
CA ALA A 12 -6.19 11.79 -0.10
C ALA A 12 -5.67 11.62 1.35
N TYR A 13 -4.69 12.41 1.77
CA TYR A 13 -4.18 12.39 3.14
C TYR A 13 -5.22 12.89 4.15
N GLU A 14 -6.00 13.91 3.80
CA GLU A 14 -7.08 14.39 4.65
C GLU A 14 -8.18 13.34 4.82
N LEU A 15 -8.63 12.72 3.74
CA LEU A 15 -9.63 11.64 3.77
C LEU A 15 -9.18 10.47 4.64
N GLY A 16 -7.91 10.05 4.55
CA GLY A 16 -7.38 8.99 5.41
C GLY A 16 -7.37 9.37 6.89
N ARG A 17 -7.01 10.62 7.22
CA ARG A 17 -7.12 11.13 8.61
C ARG A 17 -8.58 11.24 9.08
N GLN A 18 -9.52 11.55 8.19
CA GLN A 18 -10.94 11.52 8.53
C GLN A 18 -11.43 10.08 8.79
N TRP A 19 -10.96 9.11 8.00
CA TRP A 19 -11.27 7.70 8.20
C TRP A 19 -10.77 7.18 9.56
N ALA A 20 -9.59 7.61 10.00
CA ALA A 20 -9.05 7.28 11.32
C ALA A 20 -9.99 7.67 12.48
N LYS A 21 -10.75 8.76 12.34
CA LYS A 21 -11.67 9.28 13.37
C LYS A 21 -12.90 8.40 13.62
N VAL A 22 -13.19 7.45 12.73
CA VAL A 22 -14.27 6.46 12.93
C VAL A 22 -13.93 5.50 14.08
N TYR A 23 -12.64 5.39 14.43
CA TYR A 23 -12.16 4.55 15.52
C TYR A 23 -11.87 5.37 16.78
N GLU A 24 -12.02 4.72 17.93
CA GLU A 24 -11.73 5.32 19.23
C GLU A 24 -10.29 5.89 19.27
N PRO A 25 -10.07 7.06 19.91
CA PRO A 25 -8.78 7.76 19.94
C PRO A 25 -7.57 6.87 20.28
N GLU A 26 -7.73 5.99 21.26
CA GLU A 26 -6.64 5.14 21.76
C GLU A 26 -6.60 3.74 21.13
N SER A 27 -7.47 3.47 20.16
CA SER A 27 -7.52 2.15 19.52
C SER A 27 -6.24 1.87 18.73
N PRO A 28 -5.75 0.61 18.72
CA PRO A 28 -4.64 0.21 17.87
C PRO A 28 -4.87 0.51 16.38
N THR A 29 -6.13 0.38 15.92
CA THR A 29 -6.51 0.66 14.54
C THR A 29 -6.33 2.13 14.17
N ARG A 30 -6.72 3.05 15.05
CA ARG A 30 -6.53 4.49 14.80
C ARG A 30 -5.06 4.84 14.70
N LYS A 31 -4.24 4.35 15.63
CA LYS A 31 -2.78 4.54 15.63
C LYS A 31 -2.14 4.03 14.33
N LEU A 32 -2.58 2.86 13.85
CA LEU A 32 -2.10 2.31 12.59
C LEU A 32 -2.46 3.20 11.39
N ILE A 33 -3.71 3.68 11.31
CA ILE A 33 -4.13 4.53 10.18
C ILE A 33 -3.39 5.87 10.21
N ASP A 34 -3.24 6.49 11.38
CA ASP A 34 -2.48 7.72 11.55
C ASP A 34 -1.01 7.52 11.14
N GLU A 35 -0.37 6.43 11.57
CA GLU A 35 1.01 6.08 11.17
C GLU A 35 1.13 5.92 9.65
N ILE A 36 0.17 5.26 8.99
CA ILE A 36 0.19 5.13 7.52
C ILE A 36 0.10 6.51 6.86
N MET A 37 -0.79 7.39 7.33
CA MET A 37 -0.93 8.74 6.77
C MET A 37 0.31 9.61 6.98
N ASP A 38 1.05 9.39 8.07
CA ASP A 38 2.25 10.18 8.40
C ASP A 38 3.53 9.64 7.73
N THR A 39 3.60 8.33 7.44
CA THR A 39 4.85 7.69 7.00
C THR A 39 4.85 7.19 5.55
N TYR A 40 3.69 7.00 4.91
CA TYR A 40 3.61 6.45 3.56
C TYR A 40 3.52 7.54 2.50
N TYR A 41 4.14 7.27 1.34
CA TYR A 41 4.08 8.14 0.17
C TYR A 41 2.95 7.75 -0.77
N LEU A 42 2.17 8.75 -1.21
CA LEU A 42 1.27 8.58 -2.36
C LEU A 42 2.08 8.71 -3.65
N VAL A 43 2.12 7.63 -4.45
CA VAL A 43 2.85 7.59 -5.72
C VAL A 43 1.90 7.29 -6.87
N ASN A 44 2.04 8.04 -7.97
CA ASN A 44 1.32 7.79 -9.21
C ASN A 44 2.32 7.31 -10.27
N VAL A 45 2.11 6.11 -10.82
CA VAL A 45 2.97 5.50 -11.83
C VAL A 45 2.18 5.35 -13.12
N VAL A 46 2.74 5.87 -14.22
CA VAL A 46 2.10 5.81 -15.54
C VAL A 46 2.98 4.97 -16.48
N HIS A 47 2.42 3.87 -16.97
CA HIS A 47 3.01 3.09 -18.05
C HIS A 47 2.38 3.50 -19.38
N ASN A 48 3.18 4.08 -20.29
CA ASN A 48 2.68 4.65 -21.54
C ASN A 48 2.61 3.63 -22.70
N ASP A 49 3.26 2.46 -22.60
CA ASP A 49 3.23 1.44 -23.65
C ASP A 49 2.04 0.49 -23.46
N PHE A 50 0.89 0.91 -23.98
CA PHE A 50 -0.37 0.16 -23.87
C PHE A 50 -0.32 -1.25 -24.50
N LYS A 51 0.70 -1.57 -25.31
CA LYS A 51 0.86 -2.91 -25.91
C LYS A 51 1.43 -3.93 -24.92
N LYS A 52 1.95 -3.47 -23.77
CA LYS A 52 2.54 -4.32 -22.72
C LYS A 52 1.81 -4.10 -21.39
N PRO A 53 0.59 -4.63 -21.23
CA PRO A 53 -0.25 -4.35 -20.06
C PRO A 53 0.41 -4.72 -18.72
N GLU A 54 1.22 -5.78 -18.70
CA GLU A 54 1.85 -6.28 -17.47
C GLU A 54 3.19 -5.60 -17.12
N ALA A 55 3.77 -4.82 -18.04
CA ALA A 55 5.11 -4.26 -17.87
C ALA A 55 5.18 -3.22 -16.73
N ILE A 56 4.04 -2.66 -16.31
CA ILE A 56 3.98 -1.78 -15.14
C ILE A 56 4.33 -2.50 -13.84
N PHE A 57 4.10 -3.82 -13.75
CA PHE A 57 4.31 -4.61 -12.54
C PHE A 57 5.74 -5.15 -12.40
N GLU A 58 6.47 -5.30 -13.51
CA GLU A 58 7.83 -5.88 -13.52
C GLU A 58 8.80 -5.20 -12.52
N PRO A 59 8.87 -3.85 -12.42
CA PRO A 59 9.74 -3.20 -11.45
C PRO A 59 9.38 -3.55 -10.00
N PHE A 60 8.09 -3.72 -9.70
CA PHE A 60 7.62 -4.05 -8.36
C PHE A 60 7.96 -5.49 -7.99
N PHE A 61 7.80 -6.44 -8.91
CA PHE A 61 8.20 -7.83 -8.67
C PHE A 61 9.71 -7.96 -8.46
N LYS A 62 10.50 -7.26 -9.29
CA LYS A 62 11.95 -7.22 -9.14
C LYS A 62 12.36 -6.64 -7.78
N ALA A 63 11.80 -5.48 -7.42
CA ALA A 63 12.09 -4.84 -6.13
C ALA A 63 11.68 -5.73 -4.94
N GLY A 64 10.52 -6.40 -5.03
CA GLY A 64 10.06 -7.35 -4.02
C GLY A 64 10.98 -8.56 -3.85
N ALA A 65 11.44 -9.14 -4.96
CA ALA A 65 12.40 -10.24 -4.94
C ALA A 65 13.75 -9.83 -4.34
N GLU A 66 14.28 -8.66 -4.71
CA GLU A 66 15.51 -8.10 -4.14
C GLU A 66 15.37 -7.79 -2.64
N TYR A 67 14.23 -7.26 -2.22
CA TYR A 67 13.91 -7.01 -0.82
C TYR A 67 13.88 -8.32 -0.01
N ALA A 68 13.19 -9.34 -0.52
CA ALA A 68 13.10 -10.65 0.12
C ALA A 68 14.47 -11.33 0.23
N ALA A 69 15.31 -11.22 -0.80
CA ALA A 69 16.67 -11.76 -0.80
C ALA A 69 17.58 -11.09 0.25
N LYS A 70 17.43 -9.77 0.46
CA LYS A 70 18.23 -9.02 1.44
C LYS A 70 17.82 -9.26 2.90
N ARG A 71 16.56 -9.64 3.16
CA ARG A 71 16.04 -9.86 4.52
C ARG A 71 15.84 -11.33 4.90
N GLY A 72 16.22 -12.26 4.03
CA GLY A 72 16.12 -13.69 4.31
C GLY A 72 14.67 -14.19 4.33
N GLY A 73 13.92 -13.96 3.24
CA GLY A 73 12.65 -14.64 2.92
C GLY A 73 11.47 -14.41 3.89
N PRO A 74 10.23 -14.24 3.40
CA PRO A 74 9.08 -14.23 4.30
C PRO A 74 8.87 -15.65 4.88
N THR A 75 8.96 -15.79 6.20
CA THR A 75 8.23 -16.86 6.91
C THR A 75 6.75 -16.53 6.81
N ALA A 76 6.08 -17.04 5.77
CA ALA A 76 4.63 -16.94 5.63
C ALA A 76 3.96 -17.81 6.70
N ASN A 77 3.58 -17.23 7.84
CA ASN A 77 2.68 -17.87 8.81
C ASN A 77 1.25 -17.82 8.27
N GLY A 78 0.94 -18.66 7.28
CA GLY A 78 -0.35 -18.64 6.57
C GLY A 78 -0.89 -19.99 6.09
N THR A 79 -0.28 -21.12 6.41
CA THR A 79 -0.86 -22.45 6.09
C THR A 79 -1.75 -22.95 7.23
N ALA A 80 -2.98 -22.44 7.29
CA ALA A 80 -4.10 -23.15 7.89
C ALA A 80 -5.33 -22.92 7.00
N THR A 81 -5.42 -23.69 5.92
CA THR A 81 -6.65 -23.84 5.15
C THR A 81 -7.69 -24.50 6.04
N ASN A 82 -8.59 -23.71 6.66
CA ASN A 82 -9.79 -24.25 7.29
C ASN A 82 -10.80 -24.61 6.20
N GLY A 83 -10.60 -25.76 5.56
CA GLY A 83 -11.61 -26.47 4.79
C GLY A 83 -12.08 -27.68 5.57
N HIS A 84 -13.16 -27.53 6.35
CA HIS A 84 -13.91 -28.67 6.86
C HIS A 84 -14.63 -29.32 5.68
N ALA A 85 -14.19 -30.50 5.29
CA ALA A 85 -14.97 -31.43 4.48
C ALA A 85 -15.99 -32.11 5.40
N HIS A 86 -17.27 -31.92 5.10
CA HIS A 86 -18.37 -32.79 5.50
C HIS A 86 -18.87 -33.51 4.26
#